data_AF-A0A644WNS8-F1
#
_entry.id   AF-A0A644WNS8-F1
#
_cell.length_a   1.000
_cell.length_b   1.000
_cell.length_c   1.000
_cell.angle_alpha   90.00
_cell.angle_beta   90.00
_cell.angle_gamma   90.00
#
_symmetry.space_group_name_H-M   'P 1'
#
loop_
_entity.id
_entity.type
_entity.pdbx_description
1 polymer ?
#
loop_
_entity_poly.entity_id
_entity_poly.type
_entity_poly.pdbx_seq_one_letter_code
_entity_poly.pdbx_strand_id
1 'polypeptide(L)'
;MSVNAREEEYEYVELFGKPALFTNSRIDRDTVPEGWYAYDLRGSDYDPGEPVTVESKVGVNHAGTILIHEPVTIPKEGFRKLKGRLDFLGEHLTLEDFCDERGLIYPDLNQYQMCAASEDEGALFFSQGAEKDAELGCIGHFRFYFDQSGRFTVSSWDDHQPELKTQAFKDEFDDVVNALRENGVLKDLPAARSFCYGHESARMADRYRPDTYAFKLETDAHTYCMRLFPNGGDYSYIYAYDKAQLQQATAPIIGKVSFASGETLAYTDPAIFVQVIKDELPYRPTSGFQYEVLTDDPQVRKAVDDILYDMFGEENPRQLSEYGLTEKGYKALLDAENPNLPHTYDWFVMENFCCKDEKRHGFSSLTDAIDHFNALKCTEKRLCVTKDDVSTIYLAIAHDGETYLDEGWRENPRFATDRTMDEAAARLQLGIAGLEPSGPTMNLGGM
;
A
#
# COMPACT_ATOMS: atom_id res chain seq x y z
N MET A 1 -8.05 -2.98 -1.77
CA MET A 1 -7.26 -2.86 -0.53
C MET A 1 -7.70 -1.59 0.18
N SER A 2 -7.65 -1.58 1.50
CA SER A 2 -7.89 -0.39 2.32
C SER A 2 -6.56 0.14 2.85
N VAL A 3 -6.45 1.45 3.01
CA VAL A 3 -5.26 2.16 3.50
C VAL A 3 -5.47 2.61 4.95
N ASN A 4 -4.38 2.78 5.69
CA ASN A 4 -4.40 3.27 7.06
C ASN A 4 -4.76 4.77 7.07
N ALA A 5 -5.75 5.16 7.88
CA ALA A 5 -6.24 6.54 7.97
C ALA A 5 -5.21 7.57 8.47
N ARG A 6 -4.09 7.11 9.04
CA ARG A 6 -3.06 7.95 9.63
C ARG A 6 -1.79 8.08 8.79
N GLU A 7 -1.57 7.12 7.89
CA GLU A 7 -0.36 7.05 7.06
C GLU A 7 -0.61 7.55 5.62
N GLU A 8 -1.88 7.74 5.26
CA GLU A 8 -2.29 8.22 3.94
C GLU A 8 -2.03 9.74 3.79
N GLU A 9 -1.60 10.13 2.60
CA GLU A 9 -1.57 11.53 2.17
C GLU A 9 -2.92 11.91 1.56
N TYR A 10 -3.52 12.97 2.07
CA TYR A 10 -4.86 13.40 1.68
C TYR A 10 -4.83 14.65 0.83
N GLU A 11 -5.85 14.83 0.00
CA GLU A 11 -6.17 16.13 -0.57
C GLU A 11 -7.08 16.90 0.39
N TYR A 12 -6.77 18.17 0.63
CA TYR A 12 -7.58 19.03 1.46
C TYR A 12 -8.84 19.48 0.71
N VAL A 13 -10.01 19.31 1.35
CA VAL A 13 -11.31 19.63 0.76
C VAL A 13 -12.25 20.29 1.77
N GLU A 14 -13.31 20.93 1.27
CA GLU A 14 -14.46 21.35 2.07
C GLU A 14 -15.72 20.55 1.72
N LEU A 15 -16.25 19.80 2.69
CA LEU A 15 -17.50 19.06 2.57
C LEU A 15 -18.61 19.76 3.35
N PHE A 16 -19.65 20.25 2.65
CA PHE A 16 -20.72 21.06 3.22
C PHE A 16 -20.25 22.33 3.96
N GLY A 17 -19.16 22.95 3.48
CA GLY A 17 -18.54 24.11 4.13
C GLY A 17 -17.83 23.78 5.43
N LYS A 18 -17.42 22.50 5.58
CA LYS A 18 -16.61 22.02 6.68
C LYS A 18 -15.30 21.49 6.13
N PRO A 19 -14.16 21.83 6.75
CA PRO A 19 -12.86 21.31 6.31
C PRO A 19 -12.81 19.80 6.52
N ALA A 20 -12.25 19.09 5.55
CA ALA A 20 -12.14 17.64 5.55
C ALA A 20 -10.96 17.19 4.69
N LEU A 21 -10.61 15.92 4.79
CA LEU A 21 -9.54 15.29 4.05
C LEU A 21 -10.11 14.24 3.09
N PHE A 22 -9.63 14.21 1.86
CA PHE A 22 -10.09 13.33 0.79
C PHE A 22 -8.97 12.39 0.33
N THR A 23 -9.30 11.12 0.11
CA THR A 23 -8.45 10.17 -0.63
C THR A 23 -9.29 9.36 -1.61
N ASN A 24 -8.69 8.99 -2.74
CA ASN A 24 -9.27 8.04 -3.69
C ASN A 24 -9.31 6.61 -3.12
N SER A 25 -8.45 6.32 -2.13
CA SER A 25 -8.36 5.02 -1.47
C SER A 25 -9.54 4.75 -0.55
N ARG A 26 -9.82 3.48 -0.27
CA ARG A 26 -10.71 3.11 0.84
C ARG A 26 -9.92 3.17 2.13
N ILE A 27 -10.45 3.85 3.14
CA ILE A 27 -9.82 3.85 4.46
C ILE A 27 -10.25 2.62 5.25
N ASP A 28 -9.30 1.99 5.95
CA ASP A 28 -9.59 0.99 6.98
C ASP A 28 -10.28 1.68 8.16
N ARG A 29 -11.55 1.34 8.39
CA ARG A 29 -12.38 2.03 9.39
C ARG A 29 -11.90 1.78 10.82
N ASP A 30 -11.16 0.70 11.04
CA ASP A 30 -10.59 0.36 12.34
C ASP A 30 -9.36 1.22 12.66
N THR A 31 -8.83 1.97 11.69
CA THR A 31 -7.70 2.91 11.86
C THR A 31 -8.12 4.38 11.96
N VAL A 32 -9.43 4.68 11.82
CA VAL A 32 -9.95 6.05 11.93
C VAL A 32 -9.86 6.54 13.38
N PRO A 33 -9.31 7.73 13.66
CA PRO A 33 -9.19 8.25 15.01
C PRO A 33 -10.53 8.40 15.75
N GLU A 34 -10.49 8.33 17.08
CA GLU A 34 -11.63 8.79 17.89
C GLU A 34 -11.86 10.29 17.67
N GLY A 35 -13.13 10.70 17.63
CA GLY A 35 -13.52 12.07 17.26
C GLY A 35 -13.48 12.36 15.76
N TRP A 36 -13.01 11.43 14.94
CA TRP A 36 -13.03 11.52 13.49
C TRP A 36 -14.03 10.58 12.86
N TYR A 37 -14.52 10.97 11.69
CA TYR A 37 -15.58 10.28 10.98
C TYR A 37 -15.15 10.07 9.54
N ALA A 38 -15.15 8.80 9.11
CA ALA A 38 -14.94 8.46 7.72
C ALA A 38 -16.30 8.24 7.04
N TYR A 39 -16.48 8.85 5.87
CA TYR A 39 -17.63 8.65 5.01
C TYR A 39 -17.15 8.33 3.60
N ASP A 40 -17.81 7.39 2.95
CA ASP A 40 -17.52 7.10 1.56
C ASP A 40 -18.30 8.04 0.66
N LEU A 41 -17.62 8.56 -0.35
CA LEU A 41 -18.24 9.25 -1.47
C LEU A 41 -18.65 8.20 -2.48
N ARG A 42 -19.91 8.27 -2.91
CA ARG A 42 -20.42 7.47 -4.00
C ARG A 42 -20.43 8.29 -5.27
N GLY A 43 -19.81 7.74 -6.30
CA GLY A 43 -19.86 8.22 -7.66
C GLY A 43 -21.25 8.09 -8.26
N SER A 44 -21.55 8.87 -9.29
CA SER A 44 -22.76 8.67 -10.06
C SER A 44 -22.72 7.32 -10.81
N ASP A 45 -23.88 6.84 -11.26
CA ASP A 45 -23.94 5.62 -12.09
C ASP A 45 -23.36 5.83 -13.50
N TYR A 46 -23.19 7.09 -13.92
CA TYR A 46 -22.66 7.48 -15.22
C TYR A 46 -21.17 7.82 -15.17
N ASP A 47 -20.71 8.28 -14.02
CA ASP A 47 -19.33 8.58 -13.70
C ASP A 47 -19.03 8.18 -12.25
N PRO A 48 -18.43 7.00 -12.03
CA PRO A 48 -18.06 6.53 -10.71
C PRO A 48 -17.02 7.41 -10.00
N GLY A 49 -16.32 8.29 -10.73
CA GLY A 49 -15.37 9.26 -10.20
C GLY A 49 -16.00 10.60 -9.81
N GLU A 50 -17.25 10.89 -10.19
CA GLU A 50 -17.97 12.11 -9.82
C GLU A 50 -18.79 11.89 -8.52
N PRO A 51 -18.35 12.41 -7.36
CA PRO A 51 -19.07 12.23 -6.11
C PRO A 51 -20.46 12.87 -6.17
N VAL A 52 -21.52 12.10 -5.93
CA VAL A 52 -22.91 12.59 -5.88
C VAL A 52 -23.54 12.48 -4.51
N THR A 53 -23.16 11.47 -3.73
CA THR A 53 -23.63 11.25 -2.37
C THR A 53 -22.47 10.97 -1.43
N VAL A 54 -22.66 11.33 -0.17
CA VAL A 54 -21.86 10.87 0.95
C VAL A 54 -22.68 9.86 1.75
N GLU A 55 -22.05 8.73 2.08
CA GLU A 55 -22.69 7.60 2.77
C GLU A 55 -21.74 7.07 3.85
N SER A 56 -22.26 6.36 4.84
CA SER A 56 -21.38 5.76 5.87
C SER A 56 -20.40 4.76 5.25
N LYS A 57 -20.85 3.96 4.28
CA LYS A 57 -20.03 2.98 3.55
C LYS A 57 -20.66 2.70 2.18
N VAL A 58 -19.86 2.76 1.12
CA VAL A 58 -20.29 2.56 -0.27
C VAL A 58 -19.77 1.22 -0.80
N GLY A 59 -20.68 0.34 -1.21
CA GLY A 59 -20.32 -0.96 -1.79
C GLY A 59 -19.95 -0.91 -3.28
N VAL A 60 -20.66 -0.08 -4.06
CA VAL A 60 -20.53 0.01 -5.54
C VAL A 60 -20.43 1.49 -5.93
N ASN A 61 -19.58 1.81 -6.91
CA ASN A 61 -19.25 3.18 -7.35
C ASN A 61 -18.65 4.02 -6.22
N HIS A 62 -17.61 3.51 -5.55
CA HIS A 62 -16.85 4.29 -4.57
C HIS A 62 -15.96 5.29 -5.32
N ALA A 63 -16.15 6.57 -5.02
CA ALA A 63 -15.44 7.70 -5.62
C ALA A 63 -14.32 8.26 -4.73
N GLY A 64 -14.14 7.67 -3.54
CA GLY A 64 -13.19 8.11 -2.53
C GLY A 64 -13.78 8.10 -1.13
N THR A 65 -12.94 8.36 -0.14
CA THR A 65 -13.33 8.44 1.26
C THR A 65 -12.97 9.81 1.81
N ILE A 66 -13.91 10.41 2.55
CA ILE A 66 -13.74 11.66 3.27
C ILE A 66 -13.50 11.34 4.74
N LEU A 67 -12.46 11.93 5.30
CA LEU A 67 -12.17 11.95 6.72
C LEU A 67 -12.47 13.35 7.25
N ILE A 68 -13.38 13.45 8.21
CA ILE A 68 -13.86 14.73 8.75
C ILE A 68 -13.99 14.66 10.28
N HIS A 69 -13.51 15.70 10.96
CA HIS A 69 -13.59 15.81 12.42
C HIS A 69 -15.00 16.21 12.90
N GLU A 70 -15.73 16.99 12.10
CA GLU A 70 -17.10 17.35 12.40
C GLU A 70 -18.11 16.47 11.62
N PRO A 71 -18.88 15.60 12.29
CA PRO A 71 -19.67 14.59 11.59
C PRO A 71 -20.74 15.21 10.69
N VAL A 72 -21.01 14.53 9.58
CA VAL A 72 -22.06 14.89 8.65
C VAL A 72 -23.31 14.07 8.98
N THR A 73 -24.44 14.75 9.17
CA THR A 73 -25.71 14.05 9.39
C THR A 73 -26.13 13.30 8.13
N ILE A 74 -26.15 11.96 8.21
CA ILE A 74 -26.69 11.08 7.18
C ILE A 74 -28.17 10.77 7.49
N PRO A 75 -29.11 11.05 6.57
CA PRO A 75 -30.54 10.71 6.73
C PRO A 75 -30.78 9.20 6.89
N LYS A 76 -31.97 8.81 7.37
CA LYS A 76 -32.40 7.40 7.48
C LYS A 76 -32.34 6.62 6.17
N GLU A 77 -32.35 7.32 5.04
CA GLU A 77 -32.23 6.78 3.69
C GLU A 77 -30.81 6.22 3.39
N GLY A 78 -29.83 6.47 4.27
CA GLY A 78 -28.49 5.88 4.21
C GLY A 78 -27.45 6.71 3.46
N PHE A 79 -27.88 7.76 2.76
CA PHE A 79 -27.01 8.64 1.98
C PHE A 79 -27.46 10.10 2.06
N ARG A 80 -26.53 11.03 1.84
CA ARG A 80 -26.81 12.46 1.70
C ARG A 80 -26.24 12.98 0.39
N LYS A 81 -27.07 13.66 -0.41
CA LYS A 81 -26.63 14.25 -1.68
C LYS A 81 -25.70 15.44 -1.44
N LEU A 82 -24.58 15.48 -2.17
CA LEU A 82 -23.59 16.55 -2.09
C LEU A 82 -24.12 17.86 -2.68
N LYS A 83 -24.77 17.80 -3.85
CA LYS A 83 -25.29 18.97 -4.59
C LYS A 83 -24.23 20.06 -4.79
N GLY A 84 -23.02 19.67 -5.19
CA GLY A 84 -21.90 20.60 -5.41
C GLY A 84 -21.38 21.26 -4.14
N ARG A 85 -21.49 20.59 -2.99
CA ARG A 85 -20.95 21.05 -1.69
C ARG A 85 -19.74 20.21 -1.26
N LEU A 86 -18.88 19.93 -2.22
CA LEU A 86 -17.59 19.28 -2.04
C LEU A 86 -16.59 20.05 -2.89
N ASP A 87 -15.75 20.84 -2.24
CA ASP A 87 -14.81 21.76 -2.89
C ASP A 87 -13.39 21.24 -2.67
N PHE A 88 -12.63 21.07 -3.76
CA PHE A 88 -11.24 20.60 -3.72
C PHE A 88 -10.30 21.79 -3.70
N LEU A 89 -9.39 21.83 -2.73
CA LEU A 89 -8.52 22.99 -2.49
C LEU A 89 -7.13 22.82 -3.12
N GLY A 90 -6.78 21.61 -3.57
CA GLY A 90 -5.55 21.32 -4.31
C GLY A 90 -4.28 21.24 -3.47
N GLU A 91 -4.39 21.38 -2.15
CA GLU A 91 -3.30 21.17 -1.19
C GLU A 91 -3.32 19.72 -0.72
N HIS A 92 -2.13 19.12 -0.60
CA HIS A 92 -1.97 17.79 -0.01
C HIS A 92 -1.42 17.90 1.40
N LEU A 93 -2.07 17.20 2.33
CA LEU A 93 -1.76 17.25 3.76
C LEU A 93 -1.85 15.84 4.33
N THR A 94 -0.99 15.55 5.31
CA THR A 94 -1.25 14.42 6.20
C THR A 94 -2.35 14.77 7.20
N LEU A 95 -2.90 13.76 7.90
CA LEU A 95 -3.84 14.02 8.99
C LEU A 95 -3.22 14.89 10.10
N GLU A 96 -1.91 14.75 10.33
CA GLU A 96 -1.12 15.52 11.30
C GLU A 96 -1.05 17.00 10.90
N ASP A 97 -0.61 17.27 9.67
CA ASP A 97 -0.51 18.65 9.14
C ASP A 97 -1.87 19.36 9.19
N PHE A 98 -2.95 18.66 8.82
CA PHE A 98 -4.30 19.22 8.89
C PHE A 98 -4.71 19.59 10.32
N CYS A 99 -4.31 18.80 11.31
CA CYS A 99 -4.64 19.11 12.71
C CYS A 99 -3.87 20.34 13.19
N ASP A 100 -2.59 20.44 12.86
CA ASP A 100 -1.74 21.58 13.16
C ASP A 100 -2.28 22.88 12.56
N GLU A 101 -2.64 22.87 11.27
CA GLU A 101 -3.18 24.05 10.58
C GLU A 101 -4.51 24.53 11.20
N ARG A 102 -5.31 23.60 11.67
CA ARG A 102 -6.65 23.88 12.21
C ARG A 102 -6.64 24.14 13.71
N GLY A 103 -5.48 24.01 14.37
CA GLY A 103 -5.38 24.03 15.83
C GLY A 103 -6.25 22.97 16.49
N LEU A 104 -6.53 21.88 15.77
CA LEU A 104 -7.16 20.70 16.32
C LEU A 104 -6.08 19.98 17.12
N ILE A 105 -6.47 19.41 18.26
CA ILE A 105 -5.62 18.41 18.89
C ILE A 105 -5.58 17.28 17.86
N TYR A 106 -4.42 17.07 17.22
CA TYR A 106 -4.20 15.85 16.46
C TYR A 106 -4.66 14.75 17.40
N PRO A 107 -5.70 13.97 17.04
CA PRO A 107 -5.99 12.83 17.86
C PRO A 107 -4.67 12.12 17.82
N ASP A 108 -4.02 11.99 18.98
CA ASP A 108 -2.87 11.13 19.06
C ASP A 108 -3.31 9.82 18.36
N LEU A 109 -2.37 8.94 18.03
CA LEU A 109 -2.76 7.54 18.10
C LEU A 109 -3.71 7.45 19.30
N ASN A 110 -4.92 6.91 19.14
CA ASN A 110 -5.50 6.31 20.34
C ASN A 110 -4.33 5.42 20.72
N GLN A 111 -3.53 5.83 21.70
CA GLN A 111 -2.09 5.45 21.73
C GLN A 111 -1.96 3.93 21.87
N TYR A 112 -3.13 3.34 22.10
CA TYR A 112 -3.55 2.04 22.47
C TYR A 112 -4.70 1.52 21.59
N GLN A 113 -4.77 1.90 20.30
CA GLN A 113 -5.72 1.33 19.33
C GLN A 113 -5.35 -0.14 19.06
N MET A 114 -6.36 -1.01 19.10
CA MET A 114 -6.18 -2.45 19.00
C MET A 114 -6.60 -2.95 17.63
N CYS A 115 -5.72 -3.69 16.96
CA CYS A 115 -5.98 -4.40 15.72
C CYS A 115 -6.21 -5.89 16.00
N ALA A 116 -6.98 -6.57 15.14
CA ALA A 116 -7.09 -8.02 15.18
C ALA A 116 -5.72 -8.67 14.89
N ALA A 117 -5.37 -9.73 15.62
CA ALA A 117 -4.18 -10.52 15.33
C ALA A 117 -4.33 -11.29 14.01
N SER A 118 -3.24 -11.42 13.24
CA SER A 118 -3.21 -12.33 12.09
C SER A 118 -3.05 -13.80 12.56
N GLU A 119 -3.38 -14.77 11.69
CA GLU A 119 -3.25 -16.20 12.03
C GLU A 119 -1.80 -16.60 12.36
N ASP A 120 -0.82 -15.99 11.69
CA ASP A 120 0.60 -16.26 11.85
C ASP A 120 1.18 -15.72 13.18
N GLU A 121 0.53 -14.71 13.78
CA GLU A 121 0.95 -14.10 15.04
C GLU A 121 0.42 -14.85 16.28
N GLY A 122 -0.38 -15.90 16.09
CA GLY A 122 -1.10 -16.56 17.18
C GLY A 122 -0.22 -17.05 18.33
N ALA A 123 1.05 -17.38 18.07
CA ALA A 123 2.00 -17.81 19.10
C ALA A 123 2.41 -16.68 20.06
N LEU A 124 2.33 -15.41 19.66
CA LEU A 124 2.67 -14.23 20.50
C LEU A 124 1.67 -13.98 21.64
N PHE A 125 0.53 -14.68 21.63
CA PHE A 125 -0.51 -14.55 22.65
C PHE A 125 -0.38 -15.60 23.78
N PHE A 126 0.72 -16.36 23.77
CA PHE A 126 1.01 -17.46 24.66
C PHE A 126 2.49 -17.41 25.07
N SER A 127 2.80 -17.88 26.27
CA SER A 127 4.20 -18.12 26.67
C SER A 127 4.76 -19.27 25.84
N GLN A 128 5.91 -19.07 25.22
CA GLN A 128 6.54 -20.05 24.33
C GLN A 128 7.75 -20.76 24.96
N GLY A 129 8.07 -20.41 26.22
CA GLY A 129 9.19 -20.96 26.96
C GLY A 129 10.35 -19.96 27.00
N ALA A 130 11.12 -19.98 28.09
CA ALA A 130 12.06 -18.91 28.43
C ALA A 130 13.04 -18.51 27.31
N GLU A 131 13.57 -19.48 26.56
CA GLU A 131 14.50 -19.22 25.44
C GLU A 131 13.81 -18.45 24.30
N LYS A 132 12.63 -18.92 23.87
CA LYS A 132 11.90 -18.32 22.76
C LYS A 132 11.23 -16.99 23.15
N ASP A 133 10.75 -16.89 24.39
CA ASP A 133 10.23 -15.64 24.95
C ASP A 133 11.37 -14.59 25.05
N ALA A 134 12.60 -15.02 25.34
CA ALA A 134 13.77 -14.14 25.31
C ALA A 134 14.11 -13.69 23.87
N GLU A 135 14.17 -14.61 22.92
CA GLU A 135 14.43 -14.31 21.49
C GLU A 135 13.44 -13.30 20.90
N LEU A 136 12.16 -13.39 21.28
CA LEU A 136 11.10 -12.51 20.78
C LEU A 136 11.07 -11.13 21.48
N GLY A 137 11.95 -10.86 22.44
CA GLY A 137 11.89 -9.62 23.20
C GLY A 137 10.74 -9.54 24.21
N CYS A 138 10.20 -10.67 24.67
CA CYS A 138 9.09 -10.70 25.63
C CYS A 138 9.56 -10.19 27.00
N ILE A 139 9.05 -9.03 27.41
CA ILE A 139 9.38 -8.41 28.70
C ILE A 139 8.71 -9.18 29.83
N GLY A 140 7.45 -9.55 29.62
CA GLY A 140 6.61 -10.20 30.60
C GLY A 140 5.16 -10.28 30.15
N HIS A 141 4.32 -10.85 30.99
CA HIS A 141 2.89 -10.84 30.75
C HIS A 141 2.09 -10.49 32.00
N PHE A 142 0.97 -9.81 31.75
CA PHE A 142 0.05 -9.31 32.73
C PHE A 142 -1.24 -10.10 32.70
N ARG A 143 -1.59 -10.72 33.83
CA ARG A 143 -2.79 -11.54 33.97
C ARG A 143 -3.88 -10.76 34.68
N PHE A 144 -5.08 -10.75 34.12
CA PHE A 144 -6.26 -10.07 34.67
C PHE A 144 -7.54 -10.85 34.43
N TYR A 145 -8.62 -10.43 35.10
CA TYR A 145 -9.96 -11.01 34.91
C TYR A 145 -11.03 -9.97 35.25
N PHE A 146 -12.28 -10.26 34.89
CA PHE A 146 -13.43 -9.49 35.36
C PHE A 146 -14.06 -10.20 36.57
N ASP A 147 -14.23 -9.48 37.67
CA ASP A 147 -14.81 -10.03 38.90
C ASP A 147 -16.30 -10.36 38.74
N GLN A 148 -16.94 -10.89 39.79
CA GLN A 148 -18.38 -11.24 39.76
C GLN A 148 -19.30 -10.03 39.47
N SER A 149 -18.82 -8.81 39.69
CA SER A 149 -19.52 -7.57 39.36
C SER A 149 -19.21 -7.04 37.96
N GLY A 150 -18.38 -7.76 37.19
CA GLY A 150 -17.94 -7.37 35.85
C GLY A 150 -16.85 -6.32 35.85
N ARG A 151 -16.18 -6.05 36.99
CA ARG A 151 -15.11 -5.04 37.06
C ARG A 151 -13.75 -5.66 36.76
N PHE A 152 -12.93 -4.94 36.01
CA PHE A 152 -11.56 -5.32 35.75
C PHE A 152 -10.75 -5.44 37.05
N THR A 153 -10.08 -6.58 37.22
CA THR A 153 -9.27 -6.92 38.38
C THR A 153 -7.95 -7.53 37.93
N VAL A 154 -6.86 -7.02 38.51
CA VAL A 154 -5.50 -7.50 38.26
C VAL A 154 -5.23 -8.79 39.04
N SER A 155 -4.57 -9.76 38.43
CA SER A 155 -4.16 -11.01 39.08
C SER A 155 -2.66 -11.04 39.38
N SER A 156 -1.80 -10.98 38.35
CA SER A 156 -0.35 -11.06 38.50
C SER A 156 0.38 -10.44 37.31
N TRP A 157 1.65 -10.13 37.53
CA TRP A 157 2.63 -9.90 36.47
C TRP A 157 3.69 -11.00 36.57
N ASP A 158 4.07 -11.56 35.44
CA ASP A 158 5.05 -12.62 35.31
C ASP A 158 6.19 -12.12 34.40
N ASP A 159 7.42 -12.06 34.95
CA ASP A 159 8.60 -11.52 34.26
C ASP A 159 9.24 -12.57 33.34
N HIS A 160 9.56 -12.17 32.10
CA HIS A 160 10.28 -12.98 31.12
C HIS A 160 11.70 -12.45 30.86
N GLN A 161 11.83 -11.13 30.65
CA GLN A 161 13.11 -10.42 30.52
C GLN A 161 13.14 -9.21 31.47
N PRO A 162 13.51 -9.40 32.76
CA PRO A 162 13.53 -8.34 33.76
C PRO A 162 14.38 -7.12 33.38
N GLU A 163 15.40 -7.29 32.56
CA GLU A 163 16.30 -6.26 32.06
C GLU A 163 15.61 -5.25 31.12
N LEU A 164 14.59 -5.68 30.37
CA LEU A 164 13.79 -4.83 29.49
C LEU A 164 12.68 -4.08 30.25
N LYS A 165 12.38 -4.48 31.48
CA LYS A 165 11.37 -3.86 32.35
C LYS A 165 11.87 -2.55 32.99
N THR A 166 12.27 -1.62 32.14
CA THR A 166 12.78 -0.30 32.51
C THR A 166 11.69 0.56 33.17
N GLN A 167 12.07 1.69 33.76
CA GLN A 167 11.07 2.62 34.30
C GLN A 167 10.21 3.22 33.18
N ALA A 168 10.80 3.55 32.03
CA ALA A 168 10.08 4.06 30.86
C ALA A 168 9.02 3.05 30.38
N PHE A 169 9.36 1.77 30.31
CA PHE A 169 8.39 0.72 29.97
C PHE A 169 7.23 0.67 30.98
N LYS A 170 7.52 0.76 32.30
CA LYS A 170 6.47 0.72 33.32
C LYS A 170 5.51 1.89 33.21
N ASP A 171 6.06 3.09 33.01
CA ASP A 171 5.27 4.31 32.86
C ASP A 171 4.37 4.20 31.62
N GLU A 172 4.94 3.78 30.47
CA GLU A 172 4.17 3.53 29.24
C GLU A 172 3.10 2.45 29.43
N PHE A 173 3.45 1.32 30.04
CA PHE A 173 2.50 0.22 30.27
C PHE A 173 1.35 0.63 31.19
N ASP A 174 1.64 1.41 32.24
CA ASP A 174 0.61 1.95 33.12
C ASP A 174 -0.32 2.90 32.35
N ASP A 175 0.20 3.74 31.45
CA ASP A 175 -0.60 4.61 30.59
C ASP A 175 -1.48 3.79 29.62
N VAL A 176 -0.92 2.74 28.99
CA VAL A 176 -1.66 1.79 28.13
C VAL A 176 -2.84 1.21 28.89
N VAL A 177 -2.57 0.61 30.05
CA VAL A 177 -3.58 -0.10 30.84
C VAL A 177 -4.64 0.87 31.37
N ASN A 178 -4.25 2.06 31.81
CA ASN A 178 -5.19 3.05 32.32
C ASN A 178 -6.11 3.59 31.21
N ALA A 179 -5.56 3.90 30.03
CA ALA A 179 -6.38 4.33 28.89
C ALA A 179 -7.42 3.26 28.50
N LEU A 180 -7.00 1.98 28.45
CA LEU A 180 -7.91 0.87 28.17
C LEU A 180 -8.97 0.66 29.28
N ARG A 181 -8.71 1.10 30.51
CA ARG A 181 -9.67 1.03 31.63
C ARG A 181 -10.67 2.18 31.66
N GLU A 182 -10.29 3.37 31.20
CA GLU A 182 -11.19 4.54 31.23
C GLU A 182 -12.27 4.46 30.14
N ASN A 183 -11.86 4.20 28.90
CA ASN A 183 -12.75 4.20 27.73
C ASN A 183 -12.60 2.97 26.81
N GLY A 184 -11.83 1.96 27.21
CA GLY A 184 -11.52 0.80 26.38
C GLY A 184 -12.08 -0.54 26.87
N VAL A 185 -11.47 -1.61 26.35
CA VAL A 185 -11.87 -3.00 26.58
C VAL A 185 -11.71 -3.48 28.03
N LEU A 186 -10.92 -2.76 28.83
CA LEU A 186 -10.67 -3.07 30.25
C LEU A 186 -11.56 -2.28 31.20
N LYS A 187 -12.51 -1.49 30.70
CA LYS A 187 -13.45 -0.72 31.53
C LYS A 187 -14.33 -1.63 32.40
N ASP A 188 -15.03 -2.55 31.75
CA ASP A 188 -15.87 -3.56 32.39
C ASP A 188 -16.15 -4.74 31.43
N LEU A 189 -16.72 -5.81 31.96
CA LEU A 189 -17.05 -7.01 31.20
C LEU A 189 -18.02 -6.74 30.04
N PRO A 190 -19.09 -5.92 30.19
CA PRO A 190 -19.92 -5.50 29.06
C PRO A 190 -19.15 -4.82 27.93
N ALA A 191 -18.26 -3.88 28.23
CA ALA A 191 -17.41 -3.22 27.25
C ALA A 191 -16.50 -4.23 26.55
N ALA A 192 -15.87 -5.13 27.30
CA ALA A 192 -15.03 -6.20 26.75
C ALA A 192 -15.80 -7.10 25.78
N ARG A 193 -17.01 -7.53 26.16
CA ARG A 193 -17.89 -8.36 25.33
C ARG A 193 -18.33 -7.64 24.07
N SER A 194 -18.79 -6.39 24.22
CA SER A 194 -19.23 -5.58 23.09
C SER A 194 -18.10 -5.36 22.08
N PHE A 195 -16.88 -5.11 22.58
CA PHE A 195 -15.70 -4.96 21.74
C PHE A 195 -15.36 -6.27 21.03
N CYS A 196 -15.26 -7.40 21.75
CA CYS A 196 -14.95 -8.70 21.16
C CYS A 196 -15.95 -9.11 20.07
N TYR A 197 -17.26 -9.08 20.36
CA TYR A 197 -18.29 -9.48 19.38
C TYR A 197 -18.40 -8.52 18.19
N GLY A 198 -17.90 -7.28 18.33
CA GLY A 198 -17.79 -6.35 17.21
C GLY A 198 -16.65 -6.69 16.24
N HIS A 199 -15.68 -7.50 16.67
CA HIS A 199 -14.45 -7.83 15.93
C HIS A 199 -14.31 -9.35 15.74
N GLU A 200 -15.24 -9.96 15.00
CA GLU A 200 -15.22 -11.41 14.71
C GLU A 200 -13.95 -11.86 13.97
N SER A 201 -13.28 -10.97 13.24
CA SER A 201 -11.97 -11.25 12.62
C SER A 201 -10.86 -11.49 13.64
N ALA A 202 -10.98 -10.96 14.87
CA ALA A 202 -10.04 -11.17 15.97
C ALA A 202 -10.29 -12.49 16.73
N ARG A 203 -11.31 -13.26 16.34
CA ARG A 203 -11.67 -14.50 17.02
C ARG A 203 -10.70 -15.61 16.63
N MET A 204 -9.92 -16.08 17.61
CA MET A 204 -9.02 -17.21 17.44
C MET A 204 -9.74 -18.51 17.76
N ALA A 205 -9.68 -19.46 16.82
CA ALA A 205 -10.10 -20.83 17.06
C ALA A 205 -9.03 -21.57 17.89
N ASP A 206 -9.03 -21.41 19.21
CA ASP A 206 -8.23 -22.26 20.09
C ASP A 206 -8.87 -23.65 20.20
N ARG A 207 -8.04 -24.69 20.12
CA ARG A 207 -8.40 -26.11 20.23
C ARG A 207 -9.18 -26.44 21.52
N TYR A 208 -9.06 -25.61 22.55
CA TYR A 208 -9.69 -25.81 23.87
C TYR A 208 -10.84 -24.85 24.19
N ARG A 209 -10.92 -23.68 23.55
CA ARG A 209 -11.95 -22.66 23.80
C ARG A 209 -12.28 -21.87 22.52
N PRO A 210 -13.47 -22.06 21.91
CA PRO A 210 -13.81 -21.44 20.62
C PRO A 210 -14.09 -19.93 20.67
N ASP A 211 -14.16 -19.32 21.87
CA ASP A 211 -14.57 -17.93 22.08
C ASP A 211 -13.42 -17.05 22.60
N THR A 212 -12.20 -17.25 22.11
CA THR A 212 -11.03 -16.45 22.49
C THR A 212 -10.79 -15.35 21.46
N TYR A 213 -10.48 -14.14 21.92
CA TYR A 213 -10.19 -13.00 21.04
C TYR A 213 -8.77 -12.50 21.26
N ALA A 214 -8.07 -12.21 20.17
CA ALA A 214 -6.69 -11.75 20.19
C ALA A 214 -6.55 -10.39 19.50
N PHE A 215 -6.01 -9.44 20.25
CA PHE A 215 -5.84 -8.06 19.84
C PHE A 215 -4.39 -7.64 20.00
N LYS A 216 -3.84 -6.99 18.98
CA LYS A 216 -2.51 -6.40 19.02
C LYS A 216 -2.62 -4.89 19.15
N LEU A 217 -1.76 -4.31 19.95
CA LEU A 217 -1.62 -2.88 20.14
C LEU A 217 -0.14 -2.55 20.02
N GLU A 218 0.21 -1.48 19.32
CA GLU A 218 1.61 -1.07 19.16
C GLU A 218 1.79 0.38 19.61
N THR A 219 2.86 0.61 20.35
CA THR A 219 3.40 1.94 20.65
C THR A 219 4.67 2.16 19.81
N ASP A 220 5.38 3.26 20.07
CA ASP A 220 6.67 3.53 19.41
C ASP A 220 7.72 2.48 19.80
N ALA A 221 7.72 2.04 21.06
CA ALA A 221 8.75 1.16 21.62
C ALA A 221 8.30 -0.29 21.84
N HIS A 222 7.00 -0.55 21.99
CA HIS A 222 6.50 -1.85 22.44
C HIS A 222 5.33 -2.38 21.60
N THR A 223 5.20 -3.70 21.60
CA THR A 223 4.05 -4.41 21.04
C THR A 223 3.34 -5.15 22.18
N TYR A 224 2.03 -4.92 22.32
CA TYR A 224 1.18 -5.55 23.31
C TYR A 224 0.21 -6.53 22.65
N CYS A 225 0.32 -7.81 22.99
CA CYS A 225 -0.54 -8.88 22.50
C CYS A 225 -1.54 -9.27 23.59
N MET A 226 -2.79 -8.86 23.42
CA MET A 226 -3.87 -9.08 24.36
C MET A 226 -4.73 -10.28 23.97
N ARG A 227 -4.96 -11.19 24.92
CA ARG A 227 -5.86 -12.33 24.79
C ARG A 227 -7.02 -12.21 25.78
N LEU A 228 -8.23 -12.11 25.25
CA LEU A 228 -9.46 -11.89 26.01
C LEU A 228 -10.38 -13.10 26.00
N PHE A 229 -11.00 -13.35 27.16
CA PHE A 229 -12.03 -14.36 27.36
C PHE A 229 -13.36 -13.68 27.75
N PRO A 230 -14.15 -13.19 26.77
CA PRO A 230 -15.37 -12.40 27.04
C PRO A 230 -16.47 -13.18 27.77
N ASN A 231 -16.45 -14.51 27.68
CA ASN A 231 -17.43 -15.38 28.36
C ASN A 231 -17.04 -15.71 29.81
N GLY A 232 -15.87 -15.26 30.27
CA GLY A 232 -15.35 -15.56 31.60
C GLY A 232 -14.92 -17.02 31.75
N GLY A 233 -14.53 -17.40 32.98
CA GLY A 233 -14.12 -18.77 33.32
C GLY A 233 -12.62 -19.05 33.17
N ASP A 234 -11.83 -18.08 32.71
CA ASP A 234 -10.36 -18.09 32.74
C ASP A 234 -9.83 -16.65 32.87
N TYR A 235 -8.53 -16.51 33.08
CA TYR A 235 -7.84 -15.23 33.05
C TYR A 235 -7.62 -14.75 31.62
N SER A 236 -7.67 -13.44 31.43
CA SER A 236 -7.20 -12.75 30.23
C SER A 236 -5.76 -12.28 30.44
N TYR A 237 -5.05 -12.05 29.33
CA TYR A 237 -3.60 -11.82 29.34
C TYR A 237 -3.23 -10.64 28.44
N ILE A 238 -2.21 -9.89 28.83
CA ILE A 238 -1.51 -8.91 27.98
C ILE A 238 -0.04 -9.30 27.99
N TYR A 239 0.50 -9.71 26.86
CA TYR A 239 1.94 -9.92 26.68
C TYR A 239 2.56 -8.62 26.19
N ALA A 240 3.71 -8.25 26.76
CA ALA A 240 4.45 -7.05 26.37
C ALA A 240 5.79 -7.45 25.75
N TYR A 241 6.05 -6.93 24.55
CA TYR A 241 7.26 -7.18 23.77
C TYR A 241 8.00 -5.87 23.49
N ASP A 242 9.32 -5.91 23.51
CA ASP A 242 10.15 -4.89 22.88
C ASP A 242 9.95 -4.95 21.36
N LYS A 243 9.53 -3.84 20.75
CA LYS A 243 9.12 -3.82 19.33
C LYS A 243 10.29 -4.10 18.40
N ALA A 244 11.47 -3.54 18.69
CA ALA A 244 12.65 -3.70 17.85
C ALA A 244 13.14 -5.15 17.85
N GLN A 245 13.22 -5.78 19.03
CA GLN A 245 13.60 -7.19 19.15
C GLN A 245 12.55 -8.11 18.51
N LEU A 246 11.26 -7.84 18.73
CA LEU A 246 10.20 -8.62 18.10
C LEU A 246 10.28 -8.56 16.58
N GLN A 247 10.42 -7.37 16.00
CA GLN A 247 10.58 -7.17 14.55
C GLN A 247 11.80 -7.90 14.00
N GLN A 248 12.93 -7.84 14.71
CA GLN A 248 14.14 -8.56 14.32
C GLN A 248 13.94 -10.09 14.35
N ALA A 249 13.30 -10.61 15.38
CA ALA A 249 13.06 -12.05 15.57
C ALA A 249 12.01 -12.62 14.61
N THR A 250 11.07 -11.78 14.15
CA THR A 250 9.97 -12.15 13.25
C THR A 250 10.22 -11.75 11.79
N ALA A 251 11.34 -11.08 11.50
CA ALA A 251 11.71 -10.68 10.16
C ALA A 251 11.73 -11.89 9.20
N PRO A 252 11.23 -11.73 7.96
CA PRO A 252 11.22 -12.81 7.00
C PRO A 252 12.65 -13.27 6.67
N ILE A 253 12.83 -14.57 6.53
CA ILE A 253 14.11 -15.13 6.08
C ILE A 253 14.31 -14.72 4.62
N ILE A 254 15.33 -13.90 4.37
CA ILE A 254 15.65 -13.38 3.03
C ILE A 254 16.61 -14.28 2.26
N GLY A 255 17.27 -15.20 2.95
CA GLY A 255 18.23 -16.09 2.33
C GLY A 255 18.75 -17.17 3.27
N LYS A 256 19.25 -18.25 2.69
CA LYS A 256 19.84 -19.38 3.41
C LYS A 256 21.20 -19.71 2.81
N VAL A 257 22.11 -20.18 3.65
CA VAL A 257 23.37 -20.77 3.20
C VAL A 257 23.52 -22.16 3.80
N SER A 258 24.20 -23.04 3.10
CA SER A 258 24.50 -24.39 3.57
C SER A 258 25.89 -24.85 3.15
N PHE A 259 26.44 -25.78 3.92
CA PHE A 259 27.79 -26.31 3.73
C PHE A 259 27.78 -27.83 3.56
N ALA A 260 28.86 -28.40 3.02
CA ALA A 260 29.01 -29.85 2.90
C ALA A 260 29.03 -30.58 4.26
N SER A 261 29.29 -29.85 5.36
CA SER A 261 29.19 -30.36 6.73
C SER A 261 27.75 -30.71 7.14
N GLY A 262 26.74 -30.21 6.41
CA GLY A 262 25.32 -30.27 6.77
C GLY A 262 24.82 -29.08 7.58
N GLU A 263 25.71 -28.14 7.93
CA GLU A 263 25.32 -26.88 8.57
C GLU A 263 24.48 -26.03 7.61
N THR A 264 23.40 -25.44 8.13
CA THR A 264 22.52 -24.53 7.40
C THR A 264 22.21 -23.32 8.27
N LEU A 265 22.40 -22.12 7.73
CA LEU A 265 22.12 -20.86 8.40
C LEU A 265 21.10 -20.06 7.59
N ALA A 266 20.15 -19.44 8.28
CA ALA A 266 19.14 -18.57 7.71
C ALA A 266 19.45 -17.12 8.10
N TYR A 267 19.25 -16.20 7.17
CA TYR A 267 19.52 -14.78 7.36
C TYR A 267 18.27 -13.95 7.12
N THR A 268 18.10 -12.91 7.93
CA THR A 268 17.05 -11.89 7.81
C THR A 268 17.65 -10.53 7.43
N ASP A 269 18.92 -10.27 7.77
CA ASP A 269 19.64 -9.04 7.44
C ASP A 269 20.30 -9.10 6.05
N PRO A 270 19.93 -8.21 5.12
CA PRO A 270 20.49 -8.16 3.76
C PRO A 270 22.00 -7.98 3.70
N ALA A 271 22.56 -7.08 4.51
CA ALA A 271 23.97 -6.76 4.46
C ALA A 271 24.82 -7.94 4.95
N ILE A 272 24.40 -8.60 6.04
CA ILE A 272 25.07 -9.80 6.55
C ILE A 272 24.98 -10.93 5.53
N PHE A 273 23.79 -11.17 4.96
CA PHE A 273 23.61 -12.24 3.98
C PHE A 273 24.49 -12.08 2.74
N VAL A 274 24.50 -10.89 2.14
CA VAL A 274 25.35 -10.58 0.98
C VAL A 274 26.83 -10.69 1.34
N GLN A 275 27.23 -10.23 2.51
CA GLN A 275 28.61 -10.32 2.98
C GLN A 275 29.06 -11.78 3.16
N VAL A 276 28.22 -12.64 3.75
CA VAL A 276 28.52 -14.07 3.90
C VAL A 276 28.69 -14.75 2.54
N ILE A 277 27.82 -14.44 1.56
CA ILE A 277 27.99 -14.95 0.20
C ILE A 277 29.34 -14.50 -0.39
N LYS A 278 29.68 -13.22 -0.25
CA LYS A 278 30.95 -12.67 -0.74
C LYS A 278 32.17 -13.38 -0.17
N ASP A 279 32.14 -13.68 1.13
CA ASP A 279 33.28 -14.27 1.82
C ASP A 279 33.40 -15.79 1.60
N GLU A 280 32.28 -16.51 1.54
CA GLU A 280 32.25 -17.98 1.47
C GLU A 280 32.20 -18.54 0.05
N LEU A 281 31.59 -17.83 -0.90
CA LEU A 281 31.42 -18.30 -2.28
C LEU A 281 32.76 -18.65 -2.97
N PRO A 282 33.87 -17.90 -2.81
CA PRO A 282 35.17 -18.27 -3.37
C PRO A 282 35.70 -19.62 -2.87
N TYR A 283 35.32 -20.03 -1.66
CA TYR A 283 35.75 -21.29 -1.03
C TYR A 283 34.80 -22.45 -1.31
N ARG A 284 33.74 -22.25 -2.10
CA ARG A 284 32.77 -23.28 -2.50
C ARG A 284 33.39 -24.61 -2.94
N PRO A 285 34.50 -24.67 -3.71
CA PRO A 285 35.11 -25.96 -4.08
C PRO A 285 35.62 -26.78 -2.89
N THR A 286 35.96 -26.12 -1.77
CA THR A 286 36.50 -26.75 -0.56
C THR A 286 35.47 -26.92 0.55
N SER A 287 34.55 -25.97 0.72
CA SER A 287 33.52 -25.99 1.78
C SER A 287 32.20 -26.62 1.34
N GLY A 288 31.99 -26.77 0.03
CA GLY A 288 30.71 -27.16 -0.56
C GLY A 288 29.61 -26.11 -0.35
N PHE A 289 29.99 -24.84 -0.13
CA PHE A 289 29.06 -23.73 0.11
C PHE A 289 27.97 -23.64 -0.96
N GLN A 290 26.73 -23.50 -0.50
CA GLN A 290 25.55 -23.22 -1.31
C GLN A 290 24.77 -22.09 -0.67
N TYR A 291 24.03 -21.34 -1.47
CA TYR A 291 23.15 -20.30 -0.99
C TYR A 291 21.85 -20.30 -1.78
N GLU A 292 20.79 -19.82 -1.15
CA GLU A 292 19.46 -19.63 -1.70
C GLU A 292 19.00 -18.22 -1.35
N VAL A 293 18.66 -17.41 -2.36
CA VAL A 293 18.09 -16.07 -2.17
C VAL A 293 16.57 -16.20 -2.18
N LEU A 294 15.93 -15.82 -1.07
CA LEU A 294 14.48 -15.96 -0.86
C LEU A 294 13.72 -14.63 -0.95
N THR A 295 14.43 -13.50 -0.86
CA THR A 295 13.85 -12.16 -1.01
C THR A 295 13.66 -11.78 -2.48
N ASP A 296 12.58 -11.04 -2.75
CA ASP A 296 12.32 -10.38 -4.04
C ASP A 296 12.98 -8.99 -4.14
N ASP A 297 13.67 -8.52 -3.10
CA ASP A 297 14.37 -7.24 -3.10
C ASP A 297 15.39 -7.16 -4.25
N PRO A 298 15.17 -6.27 -5.25
CA PRO A 298 16.06 -6.13 -6.40
C PRO A 298 17.50 -5.80 -6.03
N GLN A 299 17.73 -5.07 -4.94
CA GLN A 299 19.08 -4.69 -4.51
C GLN A 299 19.86 -5.88 -3.99
N VAL A 300 19.22 -6.72 -3.16
CA VAL A 300 19.84 -7.94 -2.61
C VAL A 300 20.13 -8.92 -3.74
N ARG A 301 19.16 -9.16 -4.62
CA ARG A 301 19.33 -10.09 -5.75
C ARG A 301 20.43 -9.63 -6.70
N LYS A 302 20.48 -8.33 -7.02
CA LYS A 302 21.55 -7.78 -7.84
C LYS A 302 22.91 -7.89 -7.17
N ALA A 303 23.01 -7.55 -5.89
CA ALA A 303 24.29 -7.62 -5.16
C ALA A 303 24.84 -9.06 -5.11
N VAL A 304 23.97 -10.06 -4.95
CA VAL A 304 24.36 -11.48 -5.00
C VAL A 304 24.82 -11.89 -6.39
N ASP A 305 24.12 -11.46 -7.45
CA ASP A 305 24.54 -11.73 -8.82
C ASP A 305 25.86 -11.02 -9.15
N ASP A 306 26.05 -9.78 -8.71
CA ASP A 306 27.30 -9.03 -8.91
C ASP A 306 28.51 -9.79 -8.34
N ILE A 307 28.37 -10.40 -7.15
CA ILE A 307 29.39 -11.27 -6.56
C ILE A 307 29.64 -12.51 -7.43
N LEU A 308 28.58 -13.11 -7.97
CA LEU A 308 28.68 -14.31 -8.81
C LEU A 308 29.41 -14.00 -10.13
N TYR A 309 29.09 -12.90 -10.80
CA TYR A 309 29.76 -12.47 -12.04
C TYR A 309 31.22 -12.07 -11.79
N ASP A 310 31.49 -11.30 -10.72
CA ASP A 310 32.86 -10.89 -10.36
C ASP A 310 33.78 -12.08 -10.09
N MET A 311 33.25 -13.16 -9.50
CA MET A 311 33.99 -14.42 -9.31
C MET A 311 34.48 -15.05 -10.63
N PHE A 312 33.75 -14.82 -11.74
CA PHE A 312 34.16 -15.27 -13.07
C PHE A 312 34.90 -14.18 -13.87
N GLY A 313 35.17 -13.02 -13.26
CA GLY A 313 35.80 -11.87 -13.90
C GLY A 313 34.90 -11.18 -14.93
N GLU A 314 33.58 -11.36 -14.80
CA GLU A 314 32.58 -10.77 -15.67
C GLU A 314 31.87 -9.62 -14.93
N GLU A 315 31.38 -8.63 -15.69
CA GLU A 315 30.44 -7.65 -15.15
C GLU A 315 29.02 -8.20 -15.29
N ASN A 316 28.21 -8.04 -14.24
CA ASN A 316 26.80 -8.41 -14.32
C ASN A 316 26.10 -7.57 -15.39
N PRO A 317 25.58 -8.19 -16.48
CA PRO A 317 24.96 -7.46 -17.58
C PRO A 317 23.58 -6.90 -17.20
N ARG A 318 23.00 -7.33 -16.07
CA ARG A 318 21.67 -6.89 -15.62
C ARG A 318 21.76 -5.62 -14.78
N GLN A 319 21.03 -4.60 -15.20
CA GLN A 319 20.78 -3.38 -14.45
C GLN A 319 19.78 -3.63 -13.31
N LEU A 320 19.82 -2.78 -12.29
CA LEU A 320 18.94 -2.91 -11.11
C LEU A 320 17.44 -2.94 -11.48
N SER A 321 17.03 -2.16 -12.48
CA SER A 321 15.65 -2.14 -12.99
C SER A 321 15.17 -3.48 -13.57
N GLU A 322 16.09 -4.35 -13.97
CA GLU A 322 15.77 -5.67 -14.55
C GLU A 322 15.47 -6.72 -13.48
N TYR A 323 15.91 -6.51 -12.23
CA TYR A 323 15.65 -7.42 -11.11
C TYR A 323 14.22 -7.34 -10.57
N GLY A 324 13.48 -6.28 -10.93
CA GLY A 324 12.05 -6.13 -10.62
C GLY A 324 11.11 -6.78 -11.64
N LEU A 325 11.63 -7.32 -12.75
CA LEU A 325 10.85 -8.00 -13.78
C LEU A 325 10.99 -9.52 -13.63
N THR A 326 9.88 -10.24 -13.80
CA THR A 326 9.94 -11.70 -13.96
C THR A 326 10.66 -12.06 -15.25
N GLU A 327 11.27 -13.25 -15.34
CA GLU A 327 11.90 -13.74 -16.59
C GLU A 327 10.93 -13.68 -17.78
N LYS A 328 9.65 -13.95 -17.52
CA LYS A 328 8.56 -13.83 -18.49
C LYS A 328 8.36 -12.37 -18.94
N GLY A 329 8.37 -11.43 -18.01
CA GLY A 329 8.24 -9.99 -18.31
C GLY A 329 9.41 -9.46 -19.12
N TYR A 330 10.64 -9.85 -18.75
CA TYR A 330 11.85 -9.48 -19.49
C TYR A 330 11.85 -10.02 -20.92
N LYS A 331 11.54 -11.32 -21.08
CA LYS A 331 11.45 -11.93 -22.40
C LYS A 331 10.37 -11.27 -23.28
N ALA A 332 9.24 -10.90 -22.70
CA ALA A 332 8.17 -10.24 -23.46
C ALA A 332 8.60 -8.87 -24.00
N LEU A 333 9.44 -8.13 -23.27
CA LEU A 333 10.00 -6.86 -23.75
C LEU A 333 11.01 -7.04 -24.88
N LEU A 334 11.87 -8.08 -24.81
CA LEU A 334 12.81 -8.44 -25.88
C LEU A 334 12.10 -8.95 -27.13
N ASP A 335 11.08 -9.79 -26.96
CA ASP A 335 10.28 -10.30 -28.07
C ASP A 335 9.56 -9.14 -28.78
N ALA A 336 9.05 -8.15 -28.04
CA ALA A 336 8.44 -6.93 -28.59
C ALA A 336 9.44 -6.01 -29.33
N GLU A 337 10.75 -6.14 -29.06
CA GLU A 337 11.80 -5.41 -29.78
C GLU A 337 12.15 -6.05 -31.12
N ASN A 338 11.93 -7.37 -31.29
CA ASN A 338 12.36 -8.10 -32.48
C ASN A 338 11.38 -7.97 -33.66
N PRO A 339 11.72 -7.21 -34.73
CA PRO A 339 10.80 -6.91 -35.83
C PRO A 339 10.45 -8.13 -36.71
N ASN A 340 11.14 -9.27 -36.51
CA ASN A 340 10.87 -10.50 -37.26
C ASN A 340 9.79 -11.37 -36.62
N LEU A 341 9.32 -11.01 -35.43
CA LEU A 341 8.22 -11.71 -34.76
C LEU A 341 6.87 -11.10 -35.14
N PRO A 342 5.79 -11.89 -35.13
CA PRO A 342 4.45 -11.34 -35.25
C PRO A 342 4.13 -10.51 -34.00
N HIS A 343 3.62 -9.30 -34.20
CA HIS A 343 3.27 -8.36 -33.14
C HIS A 343 1.78 -8.02 -33.16
N THR A 344 1.23 -7.68 -32.00
CA THR A 344 -0.11 -7.13 -31.83
C THR A 344 -0.04 -5.66 -31.40
N TYR A 345 -1.01 -4.87 -31.86
CA TYR A 345 -1.08 -3.44 -31.57
C TYR A 345 -2.48 -3.08 -31.10
N ASP A 346 -2.54 -2.53 -29.88
CA ASP A 346 -3.76 -2.05 -29.26
C ASP A 346 -3.77 -0.53 -29.32
N TRP A 347 -4.60 0.00 -30.22
CA TRP A 347 -4.78 1.43 -30.43
C TRP A 347 -5.79 1.97 -29.44
N PHE A 348 -5.49 3.09 -28.79
CA PHE A 348 -6.44 3.72 -27.90
C PHE A 348 -6.24 5.22 -27.82
N VAL A 349 -7.31 5.92 -27.45
CA VAL A 349 -7.29 7.35 -27.16
C VAL A 349 -7.56 7.56 -25.69
N MET A 350 -6.68 8.30 -25.04
CA MET A 350 -6.89 8.84 -23.70
C MET A 350 -7.58 10.19 -23.84
N GLU A 351 -8.82 10.28 -23.39
CA GLU A 351 -9.58 11.52 -23.23
C GLU A 351 -9.31 12.09 -21.84
N ASN A 352 -9.14 13.41 -21.70
CA ASN A 352 -8.85 14.10 -20.44
C ASN A 352 -7.60 13.54 -19.74
N PHE A 353 -6.52 13.32 -20.50
CA PHE A 353 -5.29 12.74 -19.98
C PHE A 353 -4.73 13.54 -18.80
N CYS A 354 -4.37 12.86 -17.71
CA CYS A 354 -3.96 13.44 -16.42
C CYS A 354 -5.00 14.38 -15.76
N CYS A 355 -6.28 14.27 -16.12
CA CYS A 355 -7.37 15.04 -15.51
C CYS A 355 -8.40 14.11 -14.83
N LYS A 356 -9.29 14.70 -14.02
CA LYS A 356 -10.28 14.00 -13.17
C LYS A 356 -11.23 13.03 -13.91
N ASP A 357 -11.39 13.19 -15.22
CA ASP A 357 -12.29 12.38 -16.08
C ASP A 357 -11.51 11.61 -17.18
N GLU A 358 -10.29 11.16 -16.87
CA GLU A 358 -9.46 10.41 -17.81
C GLU A 358 -10.18 9.13 -18.28
N LYS A 359 -10.42 9.02 -19.59
CA LYS A 359 -11.09 7.84 -20.19
C LYS A 359 -10.23 7.24 -21.27
N ARG A 360 -10.06 5.92 -21.20
CA ARG A 360 -9.38 5.13 -22.23
C ARG A 360 -10.41 4.53 -23.19
N HIS A 361 -10.32 4.92 -24.45
CA HIS A 361 -11.16 4.40 -25.54
C HIS A 361 -10.31 3.49 -26.44
N GLY A 362 -10.61 2.19 -26.48
CA GLY A 362 -9.87 1.21 -27.28
C GLY A 362 -10.45 1.03 -28.68
N PHE A 363 -9.58 0.81 -29.67
CA PHE A 363 -9.94 0.67 -31.08
C PHE A 363 -9.20 -0.49 -31.74
N SER A 364 -9.90 -1.20 -32.64
CA SER A 364 -9.31 -2.27 -33.45
C SER A 364 -8.53 -1.75 -34.66
N SER A 365 -8.62 -0.45 -34.97
CA SER A 365 -7.89 0.17 -36.07
C SER A 365 -7.40 1.58 -35.71
N LEU A 366 -6.26 1.97 -36.28
CA LEU A 366 -5.72 3.32 -36.14
C LEU A 366 -6.66 4.39 -36.72
N THR A 367 -7.38 4.09 -37.81
CA THR A 367 -8.29 5.05 -38.45
C THR A 367 -9.41 5.44 -37.49
N ASP A 368 -10.02 4.45 -36.82
CA ASP A 368 -11.10 4.72 -35.85
C ASP A 368 -10.57 5.49 -34.63
N ALA A 369 -9.33 5.20 -34.20
CA ALA A 369 -8.67 5.94 -33.14
C ALA A 369 -8.42 7.42 -33.53
N ILE A 370 -8.00 7.68 -34.77
CA ILE A 370 -7.81 9.06 -35.28
C ILE A 370 -9.14 9.80 -35.34
N ASP A 371 -10.19 9.18 -35.89
CA ASP A 371 -11.51 9.79 -36.00
C ASP A 371 -12.07 10.13 -34.62
N HIS A 372 -11.90 9.22 -33.65
CA HIS A 372 -12.31 9.46 -32.28
C HIS A 372 -11.49 10.58 -31.62
N PHE A 373 -10.16 10.55 -31.77
CA PHE A 373 -9.28 11.60 -31.26
C PHE A 373 -9.70 12.97 -31.78
N ASN A 374 -10.01 13.10 -33.06
CA ASN A 374 -10.47 14.36 -33.66
C ASN A 374 -11.87 14.79 -33.19
N ALA A 375 -12.77 13.82 -32.95
CA ALA A 375 -14.13 14.11 -32.52
C ALA A 375 -14.21 14.62 -31.07
N LEU A 376 -13.24 14.24 -30.23
CA LEU A 376 -13.15 14.69 -28.84
C LEU A 376 -12.88 16.18 -28.75
N LYS A 377 -13.66 16.89 -27.93
CA LYS A 377 -13.57 18.35 -27.75
C LYS A 377 -12.72 18.77 -26.55
N CYS A 378 -12.20 17.82 -25.79
CA CYS A 378 -11.33 18.10 -24.66
C CYS A 378 -9.97 18.62 -25.14
N THR A 379 -9.35 19.44 -24.29
CA THR A 379 -8.04 20.06 -24.54
C THR A 379 -6.89 19.13 -24.20
N GLU A 380 -7.12 18.17 -23.29
CA GLU A 380 -6.15 17.15 -22.86
C GLU A 380 -6.52 15.79 -23.45
N LYS A 381 -5.79 15.32 -24.46
CA LYS A 381 -6.01 13.97 -25.02
C LYS A 381 -4.76 13.42 -25.69
N ARG A 382 -4.61 12.11 -25.69
CA ARG A 382 -3.48 11.41 -26.32
C ARG A 382 -3.95 10.24 -27.15
N LEU A 383 -3.47 10.14 -28.38
CA LEU A 383 -3.57 8.92 -29.18
C LEU A 383 -2.35 8.06 -28.88
N CYS A 384 -2.60 6.83 -28.45
CA CYS A 384 -1.60 5.91 -27.94
C CYS A 384 -1.67 4.57 -28.67
N VAL A 385 -0.58 3.81 -28.59
CA VAL A 385 -0.56 2.41 -29.00
C VAL A 385 0.23 1.58 -27.99
N THR A 386 -0.29 0.41 -27.64
CA THR A 386 0.44 -0.62 -26.90
C THR A 386 0.83 -1.74 -27.85
N LYS A 387 2.11 -2.13 -27.83
CA LYS A 387 2.64 -3.27 -28.57
C LYS A 387 2.80 -4.47 -27.64
N ASP A 388 2.27 -5.61 -28.06
CA ASP A 388 2.34 -6.91 -27.38
C ASP A 388 1.96 -6.86 -25.87
N ASP A 389 1.06 -5.96 -25.48
CA ASP A 389 0.63 -5.69 -24.09
C ASP A 389 1.73 -5.23 -23.11
N VAL A 390 2.93 -4.90 -23.61
CA VAL A 390 4.12 -4.68 -22.76
C VAL A 390 4.79 -3.32 -22.93
N SER A 391 4.57 -2.63 -24.06
CA SER A 391 5.16 -1.31 -24.30
C SER A 391 4.16 -0.35 -24.92
N THR A 392 4.02 0.83 -24.33
CA THR A 392 3.06 1.86 -24.75
C THR A 392 3.80 3.14 -25.12
N ILE A 393 3.40 3.75 -26.23
CA ILE A 393 3.91 5.04 -26.70
C ILE A 393 2.76 6.00 -27.01
N TYR A 394 3.07 7.29 -27.05
CA TYR A 394 2.18 8.33 -27.56
C TYR A 394 2.51 8.61 -29.02
N LEU A 395 1.49 9.00 -29.79
CA LEU A 395 1.62 9.28 -31.21
C LEU A 395 1.08 10.66 -31.58
N ALA A 396 -0.01 11.09 -30.93
CA ALA A 396 -0.53 12.45 -31.03
C ALA A 396 -0.95 12.94 -29.66
N ILE A 397 -0.67 14.20 -29.36
CA ILE A 397 -0.95 14.83 -28.08
C ILE A 397 -1.69 16.13 -28.35
N ALA A 398 -2.85 16.30 -27.71
CA ALA A 398 -3.46 17.60 -27.54
C ALA A 398 -3.33 18.01 -26.07
N HIS A 399 -2.81 19.22 -25.86
CA HIS A 399 -2.58 19.83 -24.56
C HIS A 399 -2.88 21.33 -24.66
N ASP A 400 -3.65 21.88 -23.73
CA ASP A 400 -4.02 23.31 -23.69
C ASP A 400 -4.61 23.85 -25.01
N GLY A 401 -5.24 22.97 -25.81
CA GLY A 401 -5.89 23.31 -27.07
C GLY A 401 -4.95 23.34 -28.29
N GLU A 402 -3.65 23.09 -28.12
CA GLU A 402 -2.72 22.83 -29.22
C GLU A 402 -2.60 21.33 -29.47
N THR A 403 -2.44 20.93 -30.73
CA THR A 403 -2.28 19.51 -31.11
C THR A 403 -0.99 19.32 -31.90
N TYR A 404 -0.18 18.36 -31.49
CA TYR A 404 1.07 18.00 -32.15
C TYR A 404 1.26 16.48 -32.19
N LEU A 405 2.16 16.02 -33.06
CA LEU A 405 2.55 14.62 -33.15
C LEU A 405 3.77 14.34 -32.26
N ASP A 406 3.76 13.22 -31.55
CA ASP A 406 4.90 12.79 -30.74
C ASP A 406 5.81 11.89 -31.59
N GLU A 407 7.08 12.26 -31.68
CA GLU A 407 8.12 11.50 -32.38
C GLU A 407 9.01 10.68 -31.43
N GLY A 408 8.77 10.75 -30.10
CA GLY A 408 9.57 10.05 -29.09
C GLY A 408 9.62 8.52 -29.28
N TRP A 409 8.66 7.94 -30.01
CA TRP A 409 8.68 6.53 -30.37
C TRP A 409 9.87 6.11 -31.26
N ARG A 410 10.49 7.05 -32.00
CA ARG A 410 11.70 6.77 -32.80
C ARG A 410 12.93 6.46 -31.95
N GLU A 411 12.93 6.88 -30.69
CA GLU A 411 14.00 6.60 -29.73
C GLU A 411 13.72 5.34 -28.90
N ASN A 412 12.48 4.81 -28.95
CA ASN A 412 12.12 3.58 -28.26
C ASN A 412 12.51 2.35 -29.10
N PRO A 413 13.42 1.48 -28.62
CA PRO A 413 13.94 0.37 -29.43
C PRO A 413 12.85 -0.59 -29.92
N ARG A 414 11.72 -0.69 -29.21
CA ARG A 414 10.59 -1.56 -29.57
C ARG A 414 9.74 -1.06 -30.73
N PHE A 415 9.88 0.22 -31.10
CA PHE A 415 9.08 0.88 -32.14
C PHE A 415 9.94 1.55 -33.22
N ALA A 416 11.21 1.87 -32.95
CA ALA A 416 12.09 2.64 -33.83
C ALA A 416 12.30 2.02 -35.22
N THR A 417 12.25 0.70 -35.33
CA THR A 417 12.38 -0.04 -36.60
C THR A 417 11.07 -0.68 -37.06
N ASP A 418 9.93 -0.25 -36.50
CA ASP A 418 8.63 -0.86 -36.73
C ASP A 418 7.89 -0.22 -37.90
N ARG A 419 7.76 -0.98 -38.99
CA ARG A 419 7.07 -0.52 -40.21
C ARG A 419 5.61 -0.13 -39.96
N THR A 420 4.94 -0.75 -38.98
CA THR A 420 3.57 -0.39 -38.62
C THR A 420 3.51 1.03 -38.07
N MET A 421 4.53 1.45 -37.33
CA MET A 421 4.63 2.80 -36.79
C MET A 421 4.98 3.83 -37.87
N ASP A 422 5.83 3.48 -38.84
CA ASP A 422 6.09 4.34 -40.00
C ASP A 422 4.80 4.63 -40.80
N GLU A 423 4.01 3.59 -41.06
CA GLU A 423 2.72 3.72 -41.74
C GLU A 423 1.70 4.50 -40.90
N ALA A 424 1.72 4.32 -39.57
CA ALA A 424 0.87 5.06 -38.64
C ALA A 424 1.22 6.56 -38.64
N ALA A 425 2.50 6.90 -38.54
CA ALA A 425 2.99 8.28 -38.54
C ALA A 425 2.59 9.03 -39.83
N ALA A 426 2.73 8.38 -40.99
CA ALA A 426 2.31 8.96 -42.27
C ALA A 426 0.80 9.24 -42.32
N ARG A 427 -0.02 8.35 -41.73
CA ARG A 427 -1.48 8.54 -41.65
C ARG A 427 -1.86 9.67 -40.68
N LEU A 428 -1.18 9.75 -39.54
CA LEU A 428 -1.43 10.79 -38.53
C LEU A 428 -1.15 12.19 -39.07
N GLN A 429 -0.10 12.37 -39.86
CA GLN A 429 0.22 13.65 -40.52
C GLN A 429 -0.91 14.19 -41.41
N LEU A 430 -1.67 13.29 -42.05
CA LEU A 430 -2.80 13.67 -42.92
C LEU A 430 -4.15 13.65 -42.19
N GLY A 431 -4.25 12.91 -41.09
CA GLY A 431 -5.51 12.58 -40.44
C GLY A 431 -5.82 13.38 -39.18
N ILE A 432 -4.82 13.93 -38.47
CA ILE A 432 -5.05 14.70 -37.23
C ILE A 432 -5.46 16.14 -37.56
N ALA A 433 -6.61 16.56 -37.05
CA ALA A 433 -7.13 17.91 -37.24
C ALA A 433 -6.39 18.92 -36.35
N GLY A 434 -6.21 20.16 -36.85
CA GLY A 434 -5.58 21.24 -36.08
C GLY A 434 -4.05 21.27 -36.13
N LEU A 435 -3.41 20.37 -36.88
CA LEU A 435 -2.00 20.53 -37.26
C LEU A 435 -1.90 21.74 -38.20
N GLU A 436 -1.18 22.79 -37.80
CA GLU A 436 -0.92 23.90 -38.72
C GLU A 436 -0.22 23.36 -39.98
N PRO A 437 -0.67 23.75 -41.19
CA PRO A 437 0.01 23.31 -42.41
C PRO A 437 1.41 23.93 -42.43
N SER A 438 2.42 23.09 -42.24
CA SER A 438 3.81 23.46 -42.51
C SER A 438 4.00 23.64 -44.02
N GLY A 439 3.70 24.85 -44.50
CA GLY A 439 3.90 25.27 -45.88
C GLY A 439 4.36 26.74 -45.94
N PRO A 440 5.37 27.08 -46.75
CA PRO A 440 6.06 28.36 -46.66
C PRO A 440 5.14 29.51 -47.06
N THR A 441 5.05 30.52 -46.21
CA THR A 441 4.48 31.82 -46.54
C THR A 441 5.33 32.47 -47.64
N MET A 442 4.94 32.25 -48.90
CA MET A 442 5.40 33.06 -50.01
C MET A 442 4.85 34.48 -49.83
N ASN A 443 5.70 35.39 -49.36
CA ASN A 443 5.50 36.82 -49.49
C ASN A 443 5.53 37.19 -50.99
N LEU A 444 4.37 37.29 -51.62
CA LEU A 444 4.21 38.02 -52.87
C LEU A 444 3.91 39.48 -52.54
N GLY A 445 4.97 40.28 -52.54
CA GLY A 445 4.86 41.74 -52.57
C GLY A 445 4.25 42.23 -53.89
N GLY A 446 3.67 43.42 -53.86
CA GLY A 446 3.19 44.06 -55.09
C GLY A 446 2.45 45.37 -54.88
N MET A 447 3.26 46.44 -54.81
CA MET A 447 3.03 47.86 -55.14
C MET A 447 1.89 48.65 -54.49
#